data_AF-A0A9E0FQ02-F1
#
_entry.id   AF-A0A9E0FQ02-F1
#
_cell.length_a   1.000
_cell.length_b   1.000
_cell.length_c   1.000
_cell.angle_alpha   90.00
_cell.angle_beta   90.00
_cell.angle_gamma   90.00
#
_symmetry.space_group_name_H-M   'P 1'
#
loop_
_entity.id
_entity.type
_entity.pdbx_description
1 polymer ?
#
loop_
_entity_poly.entity_id
_entity_poly.type
_entity_poly.pdbx_seq_one_letter_code
_entity_poly.pdbx_strand_id
1 'polypeptide(L)' 'LTRAHHWLILHGRYTCVARRPKCEDCPLDDLCPSKMLFVGR' A
#
# COMPACT_ATOMS: atom_id res chain seq x y z
N LEU A 1 6.75 20.27 9.34
CA LEU A 1 6.41 19.68 8.03
C LEU A 1 6.53 18.14 8.09
N THR A 2 5.83 17.47 9.01
CA THR A 2 6.36 16.19 9.54
C THR A 2 5.29 15.15 9.94
N ARG A 3 4.16 15.10 9.22
CA ARG A 3 3.19 14.00 9.38
C ARG A 3 3.21 13.04 8.18
N ALA A 4 3.26 13.55 6.96
CA ALA A 4 3.17 12.76 5.72
C ALA A 4 4.18 11.61 5.64
N HIS A 5 5.42 11.81 6.09
CA HIS A 5 6.43 10.75 6.09
C HIS A 5 6.06 9.57 7.00
N HIS A 6 5.46 9.84 8.18
CA HIS A 6 5.02 8.78 9.08
C HIS A 6 3.86 8.00 8.49
N TRP A 7 2.95 8.64 7.76
CA TRP A 7 1.86 7.95 7.07
C TRP A 7 2.40 6.94 6.05
N LEU A 8 3.41 7.30 5.25
CA LEU A 8 4.01 6.39 4.27
C LEU A 8 4.71 5.20 4.94
N ILE A 9 5.42 5.43 6.05
CA ILE A 9 6.07 4.37 6.81
C ILE A 9 5.02 3.40 7.39
N LEU A 10 3.98 3.92 8.03
CA LEU A 10 2.91 3.10 8.61
C LEU A 10 2.13 2.36 7.52
N HIS A 11 1.84 3.03 6.40
CA HIS A 11 1.17 2.44 5.25
C HIS A 11 1.96 1.24 4.70
N GLY A 12 3.28 1.37 4.51
CA GLY A 12 4.11 0.24 4.08
C GLY A 12 4.15 -0.91 5.09
N ARG A 13 4.11 -0.62 6.39
CA ARG A 13 4.17 -1.65 7.44
C ARG A 13 2.86 -2.40 7.64
N TYR A 14 1.72 -1.75 7.44
CA TYR A 14 0.40 -2.34 7.76
C TYR A 14 -0.45 -2.68 6.53
N THR A 15 -0.29 -1.96 5.43
CA THR A 15 -1.11 -2.13 4.21
C THR A 15 -0.27 -2.67 3.06
N CYS A 16 0.77 -1.94 2.64
CA CYS A 16 1.62 -2.28 1.49
C CYS A 16 2.84 -3.14 1.91
N VAL A 17 2.56 -4.28 2.56
CA VAL A 17 3.61 -5.19 3.05
C VAL A 17 4.30 -5.93 1.92
N ALA A 18 5.60 -6.20 2.08
CA ALA A 18 6.45 -6.77 1.02
C ALA A 18 6.00 -8.17 0.52
N ARG A 19 5.37 -8.98 1.38
CA ARG A 19 4.85 -10.31 1.02
C ARG A 19 3.33 -10.27 1.18
N ARG A 20 2.61 -10.32 0.04
CA ARG A 20 1.14 -10.22 -0.05
C ARG A 20 0.58 -8.91 0.51
N PRO A 21 0.73 -7.78 -0.20
CA PRO A 21 0.14 -6.50 0.21
C PRO A 21 -1.40 -6.60 0.23
N LYS A 22 -2.02 -5.84 1.13
CA LYS A 22 -3.48 -5.73 1.23
C LYS A 22 -4.01 -4.69 0.25
N CYS A 23 -3.92 -5.00 -1.05
CA CYS A 23 -4.32 -4.07 -2.11
C CYS A 23 -5.80 -3.70 -2.04
N GLU A 24 -6.68 -4.64 -1.69
CA GLU A 24 -8.14 -4.39 -1.60
C GLU A 24 -8.50 -3.38 -0.49
N ASP A 25 -7.72 -3.34 0.60
CA ASP A 25 -7.88 -2.38 1.70
C ASP A 25 -7.00 -1.13 1.52
N CYS A 26 -6.32 -0.98 0.38
CA CYS A 26 -5.37 0.09 0.17
C CYS A 26 -6.09 1.38 -0.26
N PRO A 27 -5.89 2.52 0.43
CA PRO A 27 -6.49 3.79 -0.01
C PRO A 27 -5.90 4.32 -1.32
N LEU A 28 -4.80 3.72 -1.80
CA LEU A 28 -4.14 4.07 -3.06
C LEU A 28 -4.47 3.06 -4.17
N ASP A 29 -5.41 2.15 -3.94
CA ASP A 29 -5.73 1.04 -4.85
C ASP A 29 -6.03 1.50 -6.29
N ASP A 30 -6.88 2.52 -6.44
CA ASP A 30 -7.23 3.08 -7.76
C ASP A 30 -6.09 3.81 -8.47
N LEU A 31 -5.07 4.23 -7.71
CA LEU A 31 -3.91 4.99 -8.20
C LEU A 31 -2.66 4.13 -8.36
N CYS A 32 -2.65 2.90 -7.83
CA CYS A 32 -1.45 2.07 -7.74
C CYS A 32 -1.28 1.22 -9.01
N PRO A 33 -0.27 1.50 -9.87
CA PRO A 33 -0.05 0.73 -11.09
C PRO A 33 0.36 -0.72 -10.80
N SER A 34 0.94 -0.98 -9.61
CA SER A 34 1.36 -2.32 -9.21
C SER A 34 0.25 -3.18 -8.61
N LYS A 35 -0.95 -2.62 -8.35
CA LYS A 35 -2.11 -3.37 -7.81
C LYS A 35 -2.33 -4.69 -8.54
N MET A 36 -2.40 -4.64 -9.86
CA MET A 36 -2.69 -5.79 -10.72
C MET A 36 -1.62 -6.90 -10.66
N LEU A 37 -0.41 -6.60 -10.16
CA LEU A 37 0.64 -7.61 -9.97
C LEU A 37 0.42 -8.45 -8.70
N PHE A 38 -0.42 -7.97 -7.79
CA PHE A 38 -0.64 -8.57 -6.47
C PHE A 38 -2.10 -9.00 -6.25
N VAL A 39 -3.08 -8.29 -6.81
CA VAL A 39 -4.49 -8.72 -6.85
C VAL A 39 -4.63 -9.79 -7.94
N GLY A 40 -4.45 -11.06 -7.56
CA GLY A 40 -4.56 -12.21 -8.47
C GLY A 40 -3.38 -13.19 -8.43
N ARG A 41 -2.40 -12.97 -7.54
CA ARG A 41 -1.30 -13.92 -7.28
C ARG A 41 -1.48 -14.66 -5.96
#